data_AF-A0A9D7M647-F1
#
_entry.id   AF-A0A9D7M647-F1
#
_cell.length_a   1.000
_cell.length_b   1.000
_cell.length_c   1.000
_cell.angle_alpha   90.00
_cell.angle_beta   90.00
_cell.angle_gamma   90.00
#
_symmetry.space_group_name_H-M   'P 1'
#
loop_
_entity.id
_entity.type
_entity.pdbx_description
1 polymer ?
#
loop_
_entity_poly.entity_id
_entity_poly.type
_entity_poly.pdbx_seq_one_letter_code
_entity_poly.pdbx_strand_id
1 'polypeptide(L)'
;MYSIVFVFMVSSGAACYYLLNNNHSAFKSKVATIRTLVFSDGTDALEQKPNSIYERSFLWGKTVTMINDYPIFGCGMANWKIILPSYGLGSAAYMKNDSVRFVHPHNDFLLIAAETGILGVLLFAIFLIILLKHAFYQCYHSKIREKQIQSILMIFGLFSLIIISFFGMPLSRIYPAIILMLIAAIVVDEQNRITGSEIKFSPRIPLVLFLLFALSTAGIAIFGKKRLHGEFLLSDALIAEKNRNYSNMNTYLQQINTSVLPVDVTATPVSWYQGYCWFYLGNIDAAFNAFKEAEKNNPYHLKLLNDLGTCYNIKVIRMLPKITTSKL
;
A
#
# COMPACT_ATOMS: atom_id res chain seq x y z
N MET A 1 15.84 -23.50 -20.35
CA MET A 1 15.71 -22.51 -19.25
C MET A 1 15.43 -21.08 -19.76
N TYR A 2 16.14 -20.61 -20.80
CA TYR A 2 15.86 -19.31 -21.46
C TYR A 2 14.43 -19.15 -22.01
N SER A 3 13.81 -20.22 -22.50
CA SER A 3 12.45 -20.18 -23.06
C SER A 3 11.37 -19.85 -22.04
N ILE A 4 11.58 -20.19 -20.77
CA ILE A 4 10.61 -19.96 -19.70
C ILE A 4 10.68 -18.49 -19.24
N VAL A 5 11.89 -17.96 -19.03
CA VAL A 5 12.13 -16.54 -18.68
C VAL A 5 11.68 -15.59 -19.79
N PHE A 6 11.85 -15.98 -21.05
CA PHE A 6 11.38 -15.20 -22.20
C PHE A 6 9.84 -15.16 -22.27
N VAL A 7 9.16 -16.28 -22.06
CA VAL A 7 7.69 -16.34 -21.97
C VAL A 7 7.17 -15.53 -20.77
N PHE A 8 7.88 -15.54 -19.64
CA PHE A 8 7.58 -14.70 -18.48
C PHE A 8 7.65 -13.20 -18.80
N MET A 9 8.71 -12.72 -19.46
CA MET A 9 8.87 -11.30 -19.78
C MET A 9 7.84 -10.81 -20.81
N VAL A 10 7.55 -11.62 -21.83
CA VAL A 10 6.60 -11.25 -22.89
C VAL A 10 5.16 -11.24 -22.35
N SER A 11 4.79 -12.16 -21.46
CA SER A 11 3.44 -12.20 -20.87
C SER A 11 3.19 -11.06 -19.88
N SER A 12 4.16 -10.73 -19.02
CA SER A 12 4.07 -9.56 -18.13
C SER A 12 4.11 -8.24 -18.91
N GLY A 13 4.91 -8.17 -19.98
CA GLY A 13 5.02 -7.02 -20.85
C GLY A 13 3.75 -6.76 -21.65
N ALA A 14 3.13 -7.81 -22.19
CA ALA A 14 1.86 -7.71 -22.92
C ALA A 14 0.69 -7.31 -22.00
N ALA A 15 0.64 -7.82 -20.77
CA ALA A 15 -0.36 -7.42 -19.78
C ALA A 15 -0.19 -5.94 -19.37
N CYS A 16 1.03 -5.48 -19.12
CA CYS A 16 1.31 -4.07 -18.85
C CYS A 16 1.02 -3.18 -20.06
N TYR A 17 1.39 -3.59 -21.28
CA TYR A 17 1.13 -2.86 -22.52
C TYR A 17 -0.39 -2.72 -22.78
N TYR A 18 -1.15 -3.81 -22.62
CA TYR A 18 -2.61 -3.79 -22.76
C TYR A 18 -3.30 -2.90 -21.73
N LEU A 19 -2.81 -2.88 -20.48
CA LEU A 19 -3.33 -2.01 -19.42
C LEU A 19 -2.98 -0.53 -19.62
N LEU A 20 -1.81 -0.23 -20.17
CA LEU A 20 -1.35 1.13 -20.43
C LEU A 20 -1.99 1.75 -21.69
N ASN A 21 -2.19 0.97 -22.74
CA ASN A 21 -2.65 1.49 -24.04
C ASN A 21 -4.16 1.84 -24.04
N ASN A 22 -4.97 1.19 -23.19
CA ASN A 22 -6.42 1.42 -23.14
C ASN A 22 -6.86 2.59 -22.24
N ASN A 23 -5.98 3.21 -21.44
CA ASN A 23 -6.38 4.18 -20.41
C ASN A 23 -5.51 5.47 -20.37
N HIS A 24 -4.84 5.81 -21.47
CA HIS A 24 -3.78 6.82 -21.50
C HIS A 24 -4.24 8.25 -21.13
N SER A 25 -5.50 8.61 -21.40
CA SER A 25 -6.11 9.89 -21.01
C SER A 25 -6.56 9.90 -19.54
N ALA A 26 -7.18 8.81 -19.08
CA ALA A 26 -7.63 8.63 -17.70
C ALA A 26 -6.45 8.55 -16.70
N PHE A 27 -5.32 7.96 -17.12
CA PHE A 27 -4.10 7.89 -16.31
C PHE A 27 -3.44 9.26 -16.07
N LYS A 28 -3.34 10.09 -17.12
CA LYS A 28 -2.80 11.47 -17.00
C LYS A 28 -3.70 12.36 -16.13
N SER A 29 -5.02 12.23 -16.27
CA SER A 29 -6.00 12.89 -15.40
C SER A 29 -5.82 12.45 -13.93
N LYS A 30 -5.66 11.15 -13.67
CA LYS A 30 -5.39 10.60 -12.33
C LYS A 30 -4.11 11.12 -11.69
N VAL A 31 -3.00 11.23 -12.42
CA VAL A 31 -1.75 11.81 -11.87
C VAL A 31 -1.95 13.28 -11.50
N ALA A 32 -2.70 14.03 -12.31
CA ALA A 32 -3.04 15.42 -12.02
C ALA A 32 -3.97 15.56 -10.80
N THR A 33 -4.99 14.71 -10.68
CA THR A 33 -5.95 14.69 -9.56
C THR A 33 -5.31 14.23 -8.26
N ILE A 34 -4.48 13.18 -8.27
CA ILE A 34 -3.73 12.74 -7.08
C ILE A 34 -2.75 13.85 -6.65
N ARG A 35 -2.06 14.49 -7.61
CA ARG A 35 -1.19 15.63 -7.30
C ARG A 35 -2.00 16.80 -6.71
N THR A 36 -3.18 17.10 -7.22
CA THR A 36 -4.01 18.16 -6.61
C THR A 36 -4.56 17.76 -5.25
N LEU A 37 -5.05 16.54 -5.04
CA LEU A 37 -5.56 16.09 -3.73
C LEU A 37 -4.47 15.96 -2.65
N VAL A 38 -3.23 15.63 -3.04
CA VAL A 38 -2.08 15.55 -2.12
C VAL A 38 -1.50 16.93 -1.81
N PHE A 39 -1.67 17.92 -2.70
CA PHE A 39 -1.00 19.22 -2.60
C PHE A 39 -1.95 20.44 -2.52
N SER A 40 -3.29 20.31 -2.60
CA SER A 40 -4.20 21.48 -2.65
C SER A 40 -4.58 22.08 -1.30
N ASP A 41 -4.42 21.36 -0.18
CA ASP A 41 -4.92 21.83 1.12
C ASP A 41 -3.80 22.33 2.06
N GLY A 42 -2.68 22.78 1.48
CA GLY A 42 -1.45 23.09 2.24
C GLY A 42 -1.01 24.55 2.27
N THR A 43 -1.83 25.53 1.87
CA THR A 43 -1.37 26.93 1.79
C THR A 43 -1.34 27.68 3.12
N ASP A 44 -1.95 27.15 4.18
CA ASP A 44 -2.00 27.81 5.50
C ASP A 44 -1.13 27.14 6.60
N ALA A 45 -0.38 26.10 6.27
CA ALA A 45 0.49 25.38 7.22
C ALA A 45 1.95 25.90 7.25
N LEU A 46 2.15 27.20 7.04
CA LEU A 46 3.49 27.80 6.88
C LEU A 46 4.30 28.02 8.18
N GLU A 47 3.80 27.64 9.36
CA GLU A 47 4.49 27.96 10.62
C GLU A 47 5.24 26.81 11.33
N GLN A 48 5.18 25.57 10.84
CA GLN A 48 6.05 24.51 11.37
C GLN A 48 6.60 23.65 10.24
N LYS A 49 7.83 23.96 9.79
CA LYS A 49 8.55 23.07 8.88
C LYS A 49 8.61 21.67 9.51
N PRO A 50 8.11 20.61 8.85
CA PRO A 50 8.22 19.27 9.37
C PRO A 50 9.71 18.91 9.49
N ASN A 51 10.20 18.77 10.72
CA ASN A 51 11.54 18.25 10.94
C ASN A 51 11.50 16.75 10.61
N SER A 52 12.02 16.39 9.44
CA SER A 52 11.97 15.01 8.94
C SER A 52 12.67 13.99 9.85
N ILE A 53 13.56 14.42 10.75
CA ILE A 53 14.21 13.56 11.74
C ILE A 53 13.26 13.30 12.91
N TYR A 54 12.57 14.33 13.39
CA TYR A 54 11.58 14.21 14.47
C TYR A 54 10.44 13.28 14.05
N GLU A 55 9.91 13.48 12.84
CA GLU A 55 8.84 12.65 12.29
C GLU A 55 9.25 11.17 12.19
N ARG A 56 10.42 10.88 11.61
CA ARG A 56 10.94 9.50 11.55
C ARG A 56 11.13 8.91 12.94
N SER A 57 11.72 9.65 13.87
CA SER A 57 11.95 9.18 15.25
C SER A 57 10.62 8.82 15.93
N PHE A 58 9.61 9.66 15.75
CA PHE A 58 8.26 9.40 16.24
C PHE A 58 7.65 8.14 15.60
N LEU A 59 7.64 8.07 14.26
CA LEU A 59 7.08 6.93 13.52
C LEU A 59 7.78 5.62 13.85
N TRP A 60 9.11 5.64 13.97
CA TRP A 60 9.89 4.46 14.32
C TRP A 60 9.59 4.00 15.73
N GLY A 61 9.51 4.91 16.71
CA GLY A 61 9.13 4.57 18.08
C GLY A 61 7.75 3.92 18.17
N LYS A 62 6.77 4.46 17.44
CA LYS A 62 5.41 3.85 17.36
C LYS A 62 5.43 2.51 16.63
N THR A 63 6.20 2.39 15.57
CA THR A 63 6.34 1.14 14.81
C THR A 63 7.00 0.05 15.66
N VAL A 64 8.01 0.37 16.48
CA VAL A 64 8.61 -0.58 17.43
C VAL A 64 7.59 -1.04 18.48
N THR A 65 6.77 -0.12 18.98
CA THR A 65 5.67 -0.49 19.89
C THR A 65 4.70 -1.47 19.22
N MET A 66 4.34 -1.19 17.95
CA MET A 66 3.50 -2.09 17.16
C MET A 66 4.13 -3.47 16.92
N ILE A 67 5.44 -3.53 16.69
CA ILE A 67 6.17 -4.81 16.55
C ILE A 67 6.10 -5.61 17.85
N ASN A 68 6.18 -4.96 19.02
CA ASN A 68 6.09 -5.62 20.30
C ASN A 68 4.68 -6.18 20.57
N ASP A 69 3.64 -5.51 20.09
CA ASP A 69 2.25 -5.97 20.22
C ASP A 69 1.92 -7.13 19.25
N TYR A 70 2.59 -7.18 18.08
CA TYR A 70 2.40 -8.22 17.06
C TYR A 70 3.72 -8.90 16.61
N PRO A 71 4.46 -9.58 17.50
CA PRO A 71 5.85 -9.95 17.23
C PRO A 71 6.03 -11.08 16.22
N ILE A 72 5.11 -12.05 16.16
CA ILE A 72 5.32 -13.28 15.37
C ILE A 72 4.91 -13.09 13.91
N PHE A 73 3.65 -12.67 13.69
CA PHE A 73 3.04 -12.55 12.37
C PHE A 73 2.84 -11.10 11.92
N GLY A 74 3.18 -10.13 12.76
CA GLY A 74 2.88 -8.73 12.51
C GLY A 74 1.38 -8.45 12.57
N CYS A 75 1.03 -7.22 12.24
CA CYS A 75 -0.34 -6.74 12.25
C CYS A 75 -1.09 -7.02 10.93
N GLY A 76 -0.46 -7.75 10.01
CA GLY A 76 -0.97 -8.08 8.68
C GLY A 76 -0.48 -7.11 7.60
N MET A 77 -0.38 -7.62 6.38
CA MET A 77 0.13 -6.87 5.23
C MET A 77 -0.76 -5.66 4.91
N ALA A 78 -0.15 -4.51 4.67
CA ALA A 78 -0.78 -3.21 4.40
C ALA A 78 -1.63 -2.62 5.56
N ASN A 79 -1.54 -3.18 6.78
CA ASN A 79 -2.29 -2.68 7.94
C ASN A 79 -1.53 -1.66 8.79
N TRP A 80 -0.23 -1.43 8.56
CA TRP A 80 0.57 -0.51 9.38
C TRP A 80 -0.10 0.87 9.49
N LYS A 81 -0.54 1.43 8.35
CA LYS A 81 -1.19 2.75 8.26
C LYS A 81 -2.58 2.82 8.91
N ILE A 82 -3.26 1.67 9.03
CA ILE A 82 -4.57 1.57 9.69
C ILE A 82 -4.39 1.56 11.20
N ILE A 83 -3.39 0.84 11.69
CA ILE A 83 -3.21 0.58 13.12
C ILE A 83 -2.36 1.68 13.77
N LEU A 84 -1.43 2.31 13.05
CA LEU A 84 -0.56 3.36 13.61
C LEU A 84 -1.29 4.41 14.48
N PRO A 85 -2.46 4.96 14.08
CA PRO A 85 -3.13 5.98 14.89
C PRO A 85 -3.58 5.48 16.27
N SER A 86 -3.74 4.16 16.48
CA SER A 86 -4.08 3.59 17.80
C SER A 86 -2.98 3.82 18.83
N TYR A 87 -1.73 3.95 18.39
CA TYR A 87 -0.58 4.24 19.26
C TYR A 87 -0.41 5.74 19.52
N GLY A 88 -1.36 6.57 19.08
CA GLY A 88 -1.36 8.01 19.21
C GLY A 88 -0.65 8.71 18.04
N LEU A 89 -1.19 9.86 17.67
CA LEU A 89 -0.62 10.77 16.67
C LEU A 89 0.20 11.83 17.40
N GLY A 90 1.35 12.20 16.84
CA GLY A 90 2.36 13.02 17.53
C GLY A 90 1.86 14.39 17.98
N SER A 91 2.71 15.14 18.69
CA SER A 91 2.31 16.44 19.26
C SER A 91 2.12 17.55 18.22
N ALA A 92 2.61 17.36 16.99
CA ALA A 92 2.55 18.38 15.94
C ALA A 92 1.12 18.57 15.42
N ALA A 93 0.71 19.82 15.22
CA ALA A 93 -0.64 20.19 14.81
C ALA A 93 -1.07 19.52 13.50
N TYR A 94 -0.15 19.36 12.54
CA TYR A 94 -0.43 18.71 11.27
C TYR A 94 -0.68 17.19 11.37
N MET A 95 -0.20 16.55 12.45
CA MET A 95 -0.50 15.14 12.75
C MET A 95 -1.83 14.99 13.48
N LYS A 96 -2.29 16.03 14.20
CA LYS A 96 -3.54 16.03 14.97
C LYS A 96 -4.77 16.43 14.14
N ASN A 97 -4.60 17.33 13.18
CA ASN A 97 -5.69 17.85 12.36
C ASN A 97 -5.99 16.98 11.11
N ASP A 98 -5.44 15.76 11.03
CA ASP A 98 -5.57 14.85 9.87
C ASP A 98 -5.12 15.47 8.53
N SER A 99 -4.30 16.53 8.58
CA SER A 99 -3.74 17.18 7.38
C SER A 99 -2.64 16.36 6.72
N VAL A 100 -2.01 15.45 7.47
CA VAL A 100 -1.01 14.50 6.96
C VAL A 100 -1.33 13.11 7.47
N ARG A 101 -1.43 12.16 6.53
CA ARG A 101 -1.63 10.74 6.84
C ARG A 101 -0.38 9.96 6.48
N PHE A 102 0.20 9.34 7.49
CA PHE A 102 1.35 8.49 7.30
C PHE A 102 0.91 7.16 6.69
N VAL A 103 1.41 6.88 5.49
CA VAL A 103 1.19 5.61 4.81
C VAL A 103 2.29 4.60 5.11
N HIS A 104 3.40 5.04 5.71
CA HIS A 104 4.54 4.18 6.03
C HIS A 104 5.60 4.81 6.97
N PRO A 105 6.51 4.01 7.59
CA PRO A 105 7.52 4.51 8.53
C PRO A 105 8.82 5.05 7.91
N HIS A 106 8.96 5.08 6.58
CA HIS A 106 10.23 5.43 5.90
C HIS A 106 11.42 4.52 6.27
N ASN A 107 11.13 3.25 6.53
CA ASN A 107 12.12 2.21 6.78
C ASN A 107 11.46 0.87 6.40
N ASP A 108 11.91 0.26 5.31
CA ASP A 108 11.30 -0.99 4.81
C ASP A 108 11.45 -2.13 5.82
N PHE A 109 12.53 -2.19 6.60
CA PHE A 109 12.73 -3.25 7.60
C PHE A 109 11.76 -3.15 8.77
N LEU A 110 11.52 -1.94 9.28
CA LEU A 110 10.51 -1.70 10.31
C LEU A 110 9.11 -1.98 9.79
N LEU A 111 8.83 -1.65 8.51
CA LEU A 111 7.56 -1.96 7.88
C LEU A 111 7.35 -3.48 7.76
N ILE A 112 8.36 -4.22 7.24
CA ILE A 112 8.33 -5.68 7.15
C ILE A 112 8.11 -6.28 8.54
N ALA A 113 8.86 -5.82 9.55
CA ALA A 113 8.72 -6.30 10.93
C ALA A 113 7.31 -6.04 11.50
N ALA A 114 6.75 -4.85 11.28
CA ALA A 114 5.44 -4.51 11.81
C ALA A 114 4.30 -5.27 11.12
N GLU A 115 4.38 -5.49 9.81
CA GLU A 115 3.30 -6.11 9.03
C GLU A 115 3.39 -7.64 8.95
N THR A 116 4.60 -8.20 9.02
CA THR A 116 4.83 -9.65 8.86
C THR A 116 5.50 -10.31 10.07
N GLY A 117 5.88 -9.53 11.08
CA GLY A 117 6.53 -10.01 12.30
C GLY A 117 7.96 -10.50 12.05
N ILE A 118 8.52 -11.12 13.09
CA ILE A 118 9.88 -11.67 13.06
C ILE A 118 10.04 -12.74 11.98
N LEU A 119 8.98 -13.49 11.66
CA LEU A 119 9.05 -14.54 10.65
C LEU A 119 9.35 -13.95 9.26
N GLY A 120 8.66 -12.88 8.87
CA GLY A 120 8.91 -12.24 7.58
C GLY A 120 10.27 -11.55 7.53
N VAL A 121 10.71 -10.94 8.64
CA VAL A 121 12.07 -10.37 8.75
C VAL A 121 13.12 -11.45 8.55
N LEU A 122 12.99 -12.61 9.21
CA LEU A 122 13.95 -13.70 9.09
C LEU A 122 13.99 -14.27 7.67
N LEU A 123 12.83 -14.49 7.04
CA LEU A 123 12.78 -14.98 5.66
C LEU A 123 13.41 -13.99 4.68
N PHE A 124 13.14 -12.70 4.85
CA PHE A 124 13.74 -11.66 4.02
C PHE A 124 15.24 -11.53 4.25
N ALA A 125 15.70 -11.61 5.50
CA ALA A 125 17.12 -11.59 5.84
C ALA A 125 17.85 -12.81 5.25
N ILE A 126 17.29 -14.01 5.39
CA ILE A 126 17.85 -15.24 4.80
C ILE A 126 17.95 -15.10 3.29
N PHE A 127 16.91 -14.59 2.62
CA PHE A 127 16.94 -14.34 1.19
C PHE A 127 18.10 -13.41 0.79
N LEU A 128 18.26 -12.26 1.45
CA LEU A 128 19.36 -11.33 1.18
C LEU A 128 20.74 -11.93 1.48
N ILE A 129 20.86 -12.68 2.58
CA ILE A 129 22.12 -13.34 2.98
C ILE A 129 22.52 -14.39 1.95
N ILE A 130 21.58 -15.20 1.45
CA ILE A 130 21.86 -16.18 0.39
C ILE A 130 22.36 -15.50 -0.88
N LEU A 131 21.70 -14.41 -1.30
CA LEU A 131 22.12 -13.66 -2.48
C LEU A 131 23.52 -13.07 -2.32
N LEU A 132 23.79 -12.43 -1.18
CA LEU A 132 25.12 -11.89 -0.88
C LEU A 132 26.17 -13.00 -0.84
N LYS A 133 25.90 -14.12 -0.16
CA LYS A 133 26.82 -15.26 -0.07
C LYS A 133 27.19 -15.79 -1.46
N HIS A 134 26.20 -15.98 -2.33
CA HIS A 134 26.44 -16.42 -3.71
C HIS A 134 27.22 -15.38 -4.52
N ALA A 135 26.85 -14.10 -4.44
CA ALA A 135 27.55 -13.05 -5.17
C ALA A 135 29.02 -12.90 -4.71
N PHE A 136 29.30 -13.00 -3.41
CA PHE A 136 30.67 -13.01 -2.88
C PHE A 136 31.44 -14.25 -3.31
N TYR A 137 30.81 -15.43 -3.27
CA TYR A 137 31.42 -16.67 -3.73
C TYR A 137 31.81 -16.58 -5.22
N GLN A 138 30.91 -16.08 -6.07
CA GLN A 138 31.12 -15.84 -7.50
C GLN A 138 32.26 -14.84 -7.75
N CYS A 139 32.28 -13.75 -6.97
CA CYS A 139 33.34 -12.74 -7.07
C CYS A 139 34.73 -13.32 -6.78
N TYR A 140 34.84 -14.17 -5.75
CA TYR A 140 36.14 -14.73 -5.33
C TYR A 140 36.62 -15.89 -6.22
N HIS A 141 35.71 -16.74 -6.69
CA HIS A 141 36.06 -17.97 -7.40
C HIS A 141 36.00 -17.86 -8.93
N SER A 142 35.37 -16.81 -9.47
CA SER A 142 35.36 -16.62 -10.92
C SER A 142 36.79 -16.38 -11.44
N LYS A 143 37.17 -17.11 -12.49
CA LYS A 143 38.41 -16.87 -13.25
C LYS A 143 38.23 -15.85 -14.37
N ILE A 144 36.98 -15.48 -14.67
CA ILE A 144 36.63 -14.56 -15.76
C ILE A 144 36.41 -13.17 -15.16
N ARG A 145 37.22 -12.19 -15.59
CA ARG A 145 37.19 -10.82 -15.08
C ARG A 145 35.81 -10.17 -15.20
N GLU A 146 35.11 -10.38 -16.32
CA GLU A 146 33.76 -9.85 -16.54
C GLU A 146 32.76 -10.37 -15.49
N LYS A 147 32.83 -11.66 -15.15
CA LYS A 147 31.97 -12.29 -14.13
C LYS A 147 32.30 -11.82 -12.72
N GLN A 148 33.57 -11.54 -12.43
CA GLN A 148 33.96 -10.89 -11.17
C GLN A 148 33.36 -9.49 -11.08
N ILE A 149 33.51 -8.66 -12.12
CA ILE A 149 32.94 -7.30 -12.17
C ILE A 149 31.42 -7.36 -12.02
N GLN A 150 30.75 -8.28 -12.74
CA GLN A 150 29.31 -8.49 -12.60
C GLN A 150 28.92 -8.79 -11.15
N SER A 151 29.62 -9.70 -10.48
CA SER A 151 29.37 -10.05 -9.08
C SER A 151 29.55 -8.86 -8.14
N ILE A 152 30.60 -8.06 -8.36
CA ILE A 152 30.85 -6.81 -7.62
C ILE A 152 29.67 -5.85 -7.79
N LEU A 153 29.19 -5.64 -9.02
CA LEU A 153 28.03 -4.78 -9.30
C LEU A 153 26.77 -5.28 -8.60
N MET A 154 26.53 -6.60 -8.56
CA MET A 154 25.39 -7.18 -7.82
C MET A 154 25.52 -6.91 -6.31
N ILE A 155 26.70 -7.09 -5.73
CA ILE A 155 26.97 -6.80 -4.31
C ILE A 155 26.70 -5.33 -4.01
N PHE A 156 27.25 -4.41 -4.79
CA PHE A 156 27.00 -2.97 -4.63
C PHE A 156 25.52 -2.62 -4.78
N GLY A 157 24.82 -3.24 -5.74
CA GLY A 157 23.38 -3.08 -5.92
C GLY A 157 22.58 -3.52 -4.69
N LEU A 158 22.90 -4.70 -4.12
CA LEU A 158 22.25 -5.21 -2.91
C LEU A 158 22.54 -4.32 -1.70
N PHE A 159 23.79 -3.91 -1.48
CA PHE A 159 24.11 -2.98 -0.38
C PHE A 159 23.45 -1.63 -0.55
N SER A 160 23.40 -1.09 -1.76
CA SER A 160 22.72 0.18 -2.05
C SER A 160 21.23 0.08 -1.71
N LEU A 161 20.58 -1.02 -2.11
CA LEU A 161 19.18 -1.27 -1.75
C LEU A 161 18.99 -1.38 -0.24
N ILE A 162 19.85 -2.11 0.48
CA ILE A 162 19.79 -2.25 1.94
C ILE A 162 19.92 -0.88 2.61
N ILE A 163 20.93 -0.08 2.24
CA ILE A 163 21.17 1.25 2.81
C ILE A 163 19.98 2.17 2.56
N ILE A 164 19.47 2.23 1.33
CA ILE A 164 18.32 3.07 1.00
C ILE A 164 17.05 2.58 1.72
N SER A 165 16.91 1.27 1.95
CA SER A 165 15.78 0.66 2.68
C SER A 165 15.75 1.01 4.18
N PHE A 166 16.91 1.34 4.78
CA PHE A 166 16.96 1.80 6.19
C PHE A 166 16.37 3.20 6.39
N PHE A 167 16.46 4.07 5.38
CA PHE A 167 16.09 5.49 5.48
C PHE A 167 14.96 5.90 4.54
N GLY A 168 14.45 4.96 3.76
CA GLY A 168 13.46 5.16 2.73
C GLY A 168 12.62 3.92 2.52
N MET A 169 11.92 3.89 1.38
CA MET A 169 11.08 2.75 1.01
C MET A 169 11.14 2.40 -0.48
N PRO A 170 12.32 2.01 -0.96
CA PRO A 170 12.46 1.51 -2.32
C PRO A 170 11.59 0.28 -2.57
N LEU A 171 11.40 -0.62 -1.58
CA LEU A 171 10.68 -1.89 -1.80
C LEU A 171 9.17 -1.72 -1.97
N SER A 172 8.62 -0.63 -1.45
CA SER A 172 7.22 -0.24 -1.70
C SER A 172 6.97 0.29 -3.13
N ARG A 173 8.03 0.41 -3.95
CA ARG A 173 7.95 0.84 -5.35
C ARG A 173 8.26 -0.32 -6.27
N ILE A 174 7.62 -0.32 -7.44
CA ILE A 174 7.79 -1.42 -8.40
C ILE A 174 9.20 -1.50 -8.99
N TYR A 175 9.87 -0.36 -9.23
CA TYR A 175 11.16 -0.34 -9.90
C TYR A 175 12.28 -0.99 -9.08
N PRO A 176 12.50 -0.63 -7.79
CA PRO A 176 13.54 -1.26 -6.98
C PRO A 176 13.25 -2.74 -6.69
N ALA A 177 11.97 -3.12 -6.55
CA ALA A 177 11.57 -4.51 -6.41
C ALA A 177 11.94 -5.34 -7.66
N ILE A 178 11.68 -4.81 -8.87
CA ILE A 178 12.11 -5.45 -10.12
C ILE A 178 13.63 -5.58 -10.18
N ILE A 179 14.37 -4.53 -9.81
CA ILE A 179 15.84 -4.55 -9.79
C ILE A 179 16.36 -5.64 -8.84
N LEU A 180 15.81 -5.75 -7.62
CA LEU A 180 16.17 -6.80 -6.67
C LEU A 180 15.94 -8.20 -7.25
N MET A 181 14.79 -8.41 -7.91
CA MET A 181 14.47 -9.70 -8.52
C MET A 181 15.36 -10.02 -9.73
N LEU A 182 15.77 -9.01 -10.51
CA LEU A 182 16.73 -9.18 -11.59
C LEU A 182 18.13 -9.54 -11.07
N ILE A 183 18.59 -8.86 -10.01
CA ILE A 183 19.85 -9.20 -9.33
C ILE A 183 19.78 -10.65 -8.83
N ALA A 184 18.68 -11.03 -8.17
CA ALA A 184 18.49 -12.39 -7.67
C ALA A 184 18.55 -13.43 -8.80
N ALA A 185 17.87 -13.19 -9.91
CA ALA A 185 17.87 -14.09 -11.07
C ALA A 185 19.27 -14.28 -11.66
N ILE A 186 20.04 -13.19 -11.80
CA ILE A 186 21.41 -13.22 -12.32
C ILE A 186 22.33 -14.00 -11.39
N VAL A 187 22.30 -13.69 -10.08
CA VAL A 187 23.15 -14.35 -9.08
C VAL A 187 22.83 -15.85 -9.00
N VAL A 188 21.57 -16.23 -9.07
CA VAL A 188 21.17 -17.65 -9.02
C VAL A 188 21.54 -18.39 -10.31
N ASP A 189 21.38 -17.77 -11.50
CA ASP A 189 21.81 -18.38 -12.77
C ASP A 189 23.31 -18.67 -12.76
N GLU A 190 24.12 -17.69 -12.35
CA GLU A 190 25.57 -17.87 -12.27
C GLU A 190 25.95 -18.93 -11.24
N GLN A 191 25.27 -18.98 -10.09
CA GLN A 191 25.52 -20.00 -9.09
C GLN A 191 25.29 -21.41 -9.64
N ASN A 192 24.19 -21.62 -10.36
CA ASN A 192 23.87 -22.92 -10.96
C ASN A 192 24.91 -23.36 -12.00
N ARG A 193 25.51 -22.41 -12.74
CA ARG A 193 26.60 -22.70 -13.68
C ARG A 193 27.86 -23.16 -12.95
N ILE A 194 28.20 -22.52 -11.83
CA ILE A 194 29.43 -22.85 -11.07
C ILE A 194 29.29 -24.21 -10.38
N THR A 195 28.14 -24.49 -9.76
CA THR A 195 27.93 -25.76 -9.04
C THR A 195 27.67 -26.93 -9.99
N GLY A 196 27.39 -26.67 -11.28
CA GLY A 196 26.95 -27.70 -12.22
C GLY A 196 25.65 -28.37 -11.78
N SER A 197 24.90 -27.75 -10.85
CA SER A 197 23.71 -28.34 -10.27
C SER A 197 22.53 -28.14 -11.20
N GLU A 198 22.26 -29.12 -12.05
CA GLU A 198 20.96 -29.22 -12.72
C GLU A 198 19.94 -29.76 -11.71
N ILE A 199 18.98 -28.94 -11.32
CA ILE A 199 17.84 -29.42 -10.55
C ILE A 199 16.96 -30.26 -11.50
N LYS A 200 17.11 -31.58 -11.43
CA LYS A 200 16.28 -32.52 -12.18
C LYS A 200 14.91 -32.63 -11.52
N PHE A 201 13.94 -31.87 -12.02
CA PHE A 201 12.55 -32.04 -11.62
C PHE A 201 11.87 -33.15 -12.43
N SER A 202 10.98 -33.91 -11.80
CA SER A 202 10.01 -34.75 -12.54
C SER A 202 9.22 -33.87 -13.51
N PRO A 203 8.94 -34.30 -14.75
CA PRO A 203 8.24 -33.48 -15.75
C PRO A 203 6.86 -32.99 -15.31
N ARG A 204 6.25 -33.65 -14.31
CA ARG A 204 4.96 -33.25 -13.72
C ARG A 204 5.07 -32.02 -12.81
N ILE A 205 6.21 -31.81 -12.16
CA ILE A 205 6.40 -30.72 -11.18
C ILE A 205 6.40 -29.34 -11.87
N PRO A 206 7.17 -29.11 -12.96
CA PRO A 206 7.12 -27.83 -13.69
C PRO A 206 5.74 -27.52 -14.26
N LEU A 207 5.00 -28.53 -14.73
CA LEU A 207 3.64 -28.35 -15.24
C LEU A 207 2.68 -27.90 -14.12
N VAL A 208 2.71 -28.56 -12.96
CA VAL A 208 1.89 -28.17 -11.81
C VAL A 208 2.24 -26.76 -11.33
N LEU A 209 3.53 -26.44 -11.21
CA LEU A 209 3.97 -25.09 -10.82
C LEU A 209 3.55 -24.03 -11.85
N PHE A 210 3.62 -24.35 -13.14
CA PHE A 210 3.16 -23.47 -14.21
C PHE A 210 1.65 -23.22 -14.13
N LEU A 211 0.85 -24.27 -13.91
CA LEU A 211 -0.60 -24.15 -13.77
C LEU A 211 -0.99 -23.34 -12.52
N LEU A 212 -0.35 -23.59 -11.37
CA LEU A 212 -0.55 -22.80 -10.15
C LEU A 212 -0.18 -21.33 -10.36
N PHE A 213 0.93 -21.07 -11.06
CA PHE A 213 1.34 -19.72 -11.40
C PHE A 213 0.33 -19.04 -12.34
N ALA A 214 -0.10 -19.72 -13.42
CA ALA A 214 -1.09 -19.20 -14.36
C ALA A 214 -2.43 -18.89 -13.67
N LEU A 215 -2.86 -19.77 -12.77
CA LEU A 215 -4.06 -19.55 -11.96
C LEU A 215 -3.92 -18.34 -11.03
N SER A 216 -2.77 -18.23 -10.34
CA SER A 216 -2.51 -17.09 -9.43
C SER A 216 -2.47 -15.76 -10.17
N THR A 217 -1.84 -15.70 -11.35
CA THR A 217 -1.73 -14.49 -12.16
C THR A 217 -3.07 -14.09 -12.76
N ALA A 218 -3.87 -15.05 -13.22
CA ALA A 218 -5.25 -14.81 -13.64
C ALA A 218 -6.10 -14.25 -12.48
N GLY A 219 -5.99 -14.83 -11.28
CA GLY A 219 -6.67 -14.34 -10.08
C GLY A 219 -6.28 -12.90 -9.73
N ILE A 220 -4.98 -12.60 -9.72
CA ILE A 220 -4.45 -11.24 -9.47
C ILE A 220 -4.94 -10.27 -10.55
N ALA A 221 -4.95 -10.66 -11.83
CA ALA A 221 -5.40 -9.81 -12.92
C ALA A 221 -6.91 -9.49 -12.82
N ILE A 222 -7.73 -10.48 -12.49
CA ILE A 222 -9.18 -10.30 -12.31
C ILE A 222 -9.46 -9.39 -11.11
N PHE A 223 -8.82 -9.67 -9.97
CA PHE A 223 -8.97 -8.84 -8.77
C PHE A 223 -8.47 -7.41 -9.01
N GLY A 224 -7.30 -7.28 -9.63
CA GLY A 224 -6.70 -6.00 -10.01
C GLY A 224 -7.58 -5.18 -10.93
N LYS A 225 -8.23 -5.79 -11.92
CA LYS A 225 -9.19 -5.11 -12.81
C LYS A 225 -10.39 -4.58 -12.03
N LYS A 226 -10.97 -5.37 -11.13
CA LYS A 226 -12.10 -4.95 -10.29
C LYS A 226 -11.70 -3.81 -9.34
N ARG A 227 -10.54 -3.94 -8.70
CA ARG A 227 -9.97 -2.92 -7.81
C ARG A 227 -9.73 -1.61 -8.55
N LEU A 228 -9.09 -1.67 -9.72
CA LEU A 228 -8.78 -0.51 -10.54
C LEU A 228 -10.06 0.20 -11.02
N HIS A 229 -11.08 -0.57 -11.41
CA HIS A 229 -12.38 -0.01 -11.77
C HIS A 229 -13.03 0.72 -10.59
N GLY A 230 -13.00 0.13 -9.38
CA GLY A 230 -13.45 0.79 -8.16
C GLY A 230 -12.69 2.08 -7.86
N GLU A 231 -11.38 2.12 -8.11
CA GLU A 231 -10.57 3.34 -7.93
C GLU A 231 -10.87 4.43 -8.97
N PHE A 232 -11.29 4.06 -10.19
CA PHE A 232 -11.82 5.04 -11.16
C PHE A 232 -13.13 5.64 -10.65
N LEU A 233 -14.08 4.80 -10.25
CA LEU A 233 -15.36 5.25 -9.68
C LEU A 233 -15.17 6.13 -8.44
N LEU A 234 -14.23 5.77 -7.55
CA LEU A 234 -13.91 6.59 -6.38
C LEU A 234 -13.34 7.95 -6.80
N SER A 235 -12.45 7.98 -7.79
CA SER A 235 -11.92 9.23 -8.33
C SER A 235 -13.03 10.12 -8.89
N ASP A 236 -13.98 9.56 -9.64
CA ASP A 236 -15.12 10.29 -10.19
C ASP A 236 -16.06 10.80 -9.10
N ALA A 237 -16.25 10.02 -8.04
CA ALA A 237 -16.99 10.42 -6.84
C ALA A 237 -16.34 11.63 -6.14
N LEU A 238 -15.02 11.64 -5.97
CA LEU A 238 -14.27 12.76 -5.37
C LEU A 238 -14.32 14.03 -6.25
N ILE A 239 -14.32 13.87 -7.57
CA ILE A 239 -14.52 15.01 -8.49
C ILE A 239 -15.94 15.57 -8.34
N ALA A 240 -16.95 14.70 -8.23
CA ALA A 240 -18.33 15.13 -7.99
C ALA A 240 -18.49 15.83 -6.63
N GLU A 241 -17.83 15.34 -5.59
CA GLU A 241 -17.76 15.97 -4.26
C GLU A 241 -17.19 17.40 -4.35
N LYS A 242 -16.07 17.59 -5.04
CA LYS A 242 -15.46 18.92 -5.25
C LYS A 242 -16.42 19.90 -5.92
N ASN A 243 -17.28 19.41 -6.81
CA ASN A 243 -18.33 20.18 -7.47
C ASN A 243 -19.64 20.27 -6.64
N ARG A 244 -19.63 19.80 -5.39
CA ARG A 244 -20.80 19.72 -4.48
C ARG A 244 -21.98 18.94 -5.05
N ASN A 245 -21.74 18.05 -6.01
CA ASN A 245 -22.76 17.23 -6.64
C ASN A 245 -22.84 15.86 -5.95
N TYR A 246 -23.49 15.83 -4.79
CA TYR A 246 -23.61 14.62 -3.98
C TYR A 246 -24.50 13.53 -4.62
N SER A 247 -25.42 13.90 -5.52
CA SER A 247 -26.24 12.92 -6.25
C SER A 247 -25.40 12.06 -7.20
N ASN A 248 -24.52 12.71 -7.99
CA ASN A 248 -23.58 12.00 -8.85
C ASN A 248 -22.53 11.23 -8.04
N MET A 249 -22.04 11.81 -6.95
CA MET A 249 -21.14 11.13 -6.01
C MET A 249 -21.74 9.80 -5.52
N ASN A 250 -23.01 9.81 -5.08
CA ASN A 250 -23.70 8.62 -4.62
C ASN A 250 -23.81 7.56 -5.74
N THR A 251 -24.14 7.97 -6.96
CA THR A 251 -24.24 7.07 -8.13
C THR A 251 -22.93 6.32 -8.39
N TYR A 252 -21.78 7.00 -8.28
CA TYR A 252 -20.48 6.35 -8.44
C TYR A 252 -20.13 5.45 -7.24
N LEU A 253 -20.37 5.92 -6.02
CA LEU A 253 -20.04 5.18 -4.80
C LEU A 253 -20.85 3.89 -4.63
N GLN A 254 -22.09 3.83 -5.14
CA GLN A 254 -22.92 2.62 -5.10
C GLN A 254 -22.42 1.52 -6.05
N GLN A 255 -21.66 1.87 -7.08
CA GLN A 255 -21.08 0.90 -8.02
C GLN A 255 -19.79 0.27 -7.48
N ILE A 256 -19.20 0.82 -6.42
CA ILE A 256 -17.95 0.31 -5.85
C ILE A 256 -18.25 -0.92 -5.00
N ASN A 257 -17.57 -2.02 -5.32
CA ASN A 257 -17.53 -3.19 -4.46
C ASN A 257 -16.56 -2.96 -3.29
N THR A 258 -17.08 -2.70 -2.10
CA THR A 258 -16.30 -2.41 -0.89
C THR A 258 -15.50 -3.60 -0.36
N SER A 259 -15.84 -4.85 -0.71
CA SER A 259 -15.02 -6.01 -0.37
C SER A 259 -13.71 -6.06 -1.18
N VAL A 260 -13.72 -5.52 -2.41
CA VAL A 260 -12.53 -5.40 -3.26
C VAL A 260 -11.78 -4.10 -2.98
N LEU A 261 -12.52 -3.02 -2.71
CA LEU A 261 -12.01 -1.69 -2.37
C LEU A 261 -12.50 -1.23 -0.99
N PRO A 262 -11.98 -1.81 0.12
CA PRO A 262 -12.43 -1.45 1.47
C PRO A 262 -11.88 -0.09 1.90
N VAL A 263 -10.61 0.18 1.62
CA VAL A 263 -9.92 1.44 1.92
C VAL A 263 -9.16 1.97 0.71
N ASP A 264 -9.01 3.29 0.64
CA ASP A 264 -8.20 3.97 -0.36
C ASP A 264 -6.68 3.89 -0.02
N VAL A 265 -5.85 4.60 -0.80
CA VAL A 265 -4.40 4.64 -0.58
C VAL A 265 -4.01 5.27 0.76
N THR A 266 -4.83 6.18 1.29
CA THR A 266 -4.62 6.90 2.56
C THR A 266 -5.24 6.18 3.77
N ALA A 267 -5.76 4.97 3.58
CA ALA A 267 -6.49 4.18 4.58
C ALA A 267 -7.88 4.73 4.96
N THR A 268 -8.45 5.64 4.17
CA THR A 268 -9.85 6.06 4.31
C THR A 268 -10.77 4.96 3.83
N PRO A 269 -11.73 4.49 4.65
CA PRO A 269 -12.71 3.52 4.20
C PRO A 269 -13.60 4.05 3.08
N VAL A 270 -13.92 3.24 2.06
CA VAL A 270 -14.88 3.66 1.03
C VAL A 270 -16.27 3.93 1.59
N SER A 271 -16.66 3.14 2.60
CA SER A 271 -17.91 3.35 3.32
C SER A 271 -17.96 4.69 4.07
N TRP A 272 -16.82 5.30 4.38
CA TRP A 272 -16.81 6.67 4.94
C TRP A 272 -17.27 7.68 3.88
N TYR A 273 -16.79 7.59 2.63
CA TYR A 273 -17.28 8.46 1.55
C TYR A 273 -18.77 8.25 1.28
N GLN A 274 -19.26 7.01 1.39
CA GLN A 274 -20.70 6.72 1.31
C GLN A 274 -21.47 7.42 2.43
N GLY A 275 -21.00 7.32 3.67
CA GLY A 275 -21.63 7.99 4.82
C GLY A 275 -21.61 9.50 4.70
N TYR A 276 -20.49 10.06 4.29
CA TYR A 276 -20.30 11.48 4.02
C TYR A 276 -21.29 11.96 2.94
N CYS A 277 -21.41 11.23 1.82
CA CYS A 277 -22.35 11.55 0.76
C CYS A 277 -23.81 11.55 1.27
N TRP A 278 -24.22 10.52 2.02
CA TRP A 278 -25.56 10.45 2.60
C TRP A 278 -25.86 11.56 3.60
N PHE A 279 -24.85 11.97 4.37
CA PHE A 279 -24.96 13.08 5.31
C PHE A 279 -25.32 14.38 4.59
N TYR A 280 -24.63 14.70 3.49
CA TYR A 280 -24.93 15.89 2.68
C TYR A 280 -26.23 15.79 1.88
N LEU A 281 -26.70 14.59 1.58
CA LEU A 281 -28.05 14.35 1.04
C LEU A 281 -29.15 14.43 2.11
N GLY A 282 -28.80 14.67 3.38
CA GLY A 282 -29.74 14.82 4.50
C GLY A 282 -30.20 13.51 5.12
N ASN A 283 -29.73 12.35 4.63
CA ASN A 283 -30.09 11.05 5.17
C ASN A 283 -29.13 10.62 6.29
N ILE A 284 -29.39 11.14 7.49
CA ILE A 284 -28.53 10.90 8.67
C ILE A 284 -28.50 9.43 9.11
N ASP A 285 -29.58 8.67 8.92
CA ASP A 285 -29.62 7.26 9.31
C ASP A 285 -28.78 6.39 8.38
N ALA A 286 -28.86 6.62 7.06
CA ALA A 286 -27.98 5.98 6.09
C ALA A 286 -26.51 6.37 6.33
N ALA A 287 -26.25 7.65 6.61
CA ALA A 287 -24.90 8.14 6.94
C ALA A 287 -24.32 7.42 8.15
N PHE A 288 -25.08 7.33 9.24
CA PHE A 288 -24.68 6.64 10.46
C PHE A 288 -24.33 5.17 10.20
N ASN A 289 -25.17 4.44 9.46
CA ASN A 289 -24.91 3.03 9.15
C ASN A 289 -23.65 2.86 8.29
N ALA A 290 -23.43 3.71 7.31
CA ALA A 290 -22.24 3.69 6.48
C ALA A 290 -20.97 4.04 7.27
N PHE A 291 -21.03 5.00 8.19
CA PHE A 291 -19.93 5.29 9.11
C PHE A 291 -19.64 4.12 10.07
N LYS A 292 -20.67 3.44 10.58
CA LYS A 292 -20.48 2.22 11.38
C LYS A 292 -19.81 1.09 10.58
N GLU A 293 -20.09 0.98 9.28
CA GLU A 293 -19.39 0.03 8.41
C GLU A 293 -17.94 0.46 8.13
N ALA A 294 -17.70 1.77 7.96
CA ALA A 294 -16.35 2.31 7.82
C ALA A 294 -15.48 2.04 9.06
N GLU A 295 -16.06 2.08 10.26
CA GLU A 295 -15.37 1.84 11.54
C GLU A 295 -14.81 0.42 11.61
N LYS A 296 -15.49 -0.57 11.00
CA LYS A 296 -14.97 -1.94 10.93
C LYS A 296 -13.70 -2.05 10.07
N ASN A 297 -13.60 -1.22 9.04
CA ASN A 297 -12.48 -1.25 8.09
C ASN A 297 -11.28 -0.41 8.57
N ASN A 298 -11.53 0.71 9.25
CA ASN A 298 -10.50 1.50 9.90
C ASN A 298 -11.06 2.18 11.16
N PRO A 299 -10.95 1.54 12.33
CA PRO A 299 -11.52 2.05 13.58
C PRO A 299 -10.77 3.27 14.13
N TYR A 300 -9.54 3.52 13.67
CA TYR A 300 -8.68 4.60 14.17
C TYR A 300 -8.63 5.80 13.21
N HIS A 301 -9.52 5.85 12.22
CA HIS A 301 -9.59 6.94 11.26
C HIS A 301 -10.23 8.20 11.89
N LEU A 302 -9.44 9.26 12.07
CA LEU A 302 -9.86 10.48 12.78
C LEU A 302 -11.13 11.13 12.25
N LYS A 303 -11.22 11.42 10.94
CA LYS A 303 -12.41 12.05 10.35
C LYS A 303 -13.66 11.20 10.55
N LEU A 304 -13.52 9.88 10.44
CA LEU A 304 -14.62 8.97 10.66
C LEU A 304 -15.15 9.07 12.09
N LEU A 305 -14.25 9.06 13.09
CA LEU A 305 -14.64 9.17 14.49
C LEU A 305 -15.35 10.51 14.77
N ASN A 306 -14.90 11.60 14.17
CA ASN A 306 -15.54 12.91 14.27
C ASN A 306 -16.94 12.93 13.65
N ASP A 307 -17.08 12.44 12.41
CA ASP A 307 -18.36 12.41 11.70
C ASP A 307 -19.37 11.47 12.37
N LEU A 308 -18.89 10.34 12.90
CA LEU A 308 -19.71 9.41 13.66
C LEU A 308 -20.20 10.05 14.97
N GLY A 309 -19.33 10.79 15.68
CA GLY A 309 -19.69 11.60 16.85
C GLY A 309 -20.76 12.65 16.53
N THR A 310 -20.63 13.32 15.39
CA THR A 310 -21.64 14.28 14.88
C THR A 310 -22.99 13.60 14.65
N CYS A 311 -22.99 12.41 14.03
CA CYS A 311 -24.22 11.63 13.83
C CYS A 311 -24.87 11.22 15.14
N TYR A 312 -24.09 10.78 16.14
CA TYR A 312 -24.61 10.46 17.48
C TYR A 312 -25.26 11.69 18.12
N ASN A 313 -24.62 12.85 18.09
CA ASN A 313 -25.18 14.08 18.65
C ASN A 313 -26.52 14.46 17.99
N ILE A 314 -26.59 14.42 16.66
CA ILE A 314 -27.84 14.70 15.92
C ILE A 314 -28.95 13.72 16.33
N LYS A 315 -28.63 12.43 16.47
CA LYS A 315 -29.62 11.42 16.89
C LYS A 315 -30.10 11.66 18.32
N VAL A 316 -29.21 12.01 19.25
CA VAL A 316 -29.57 12.38 20.62
C VAL A 316 -30.49 13.61 20.63
N ILE A 317 -30.15 14.66 19.88
CA ILE A 317 -31.00 15.87 19.75
C ILE A 317 -32.39 15.52 19.20
N ARG A 318 -32.49 14.60 18.23
CA ARG A 318 -33.79 14.13 17.70
C ARG A 318 -34.62 13.35 18.72
N MET A 319 -33.98 12.72 19.71
CA MET A 319 -34.65 11.97 20.78
C MET A 319 -35.08 12.86 21.96
N LEU A 320 -34.47 14.04 22.12
CA LEU A 320 -34.89 14.98 23.16
C LEU A 320 -36.30 15.49 22.86
N PRO A 321 -37.17 15.61 23.87
CA PRO A 321 -38.48 16.20 23.69
C PRO A 321 -38.33 17.62 23.14
N LYS A 322 -39.02 17.92 22.03
CA LYS A 322 -39.10 19.29 21.54
C LYS A 322 -39.76 20.12 22.63
N ILE A 323 -39.00 20.96 23.32
CA ILE A 323 -39.54 21.95 24.24
C ILE A 323 -40.31 22.94 23.36
N THR A 324 -41.62 22.75 23.24
CA THR A 324 -42.50 23.76 22.66
C THR A 324 -42.50 24.94 23.62
N THR A 325 -41.74 25.98 23.27
CA THR A 325 -41.94 27.33 23.81
C THR A 325 -43.25 27.87 23.25
N SER A 326 -44.37 27.30 23.68
CA SER A 326 -45.71 27.84 23.48
C SER A 326 -46.22 28.27 24.84
N LYS A 327 -45.78 29.45 25.28
CA LYS A 327 -46.39 30.36 26.27
C LYS A 327 -45.32 31.35 26.74
N LEU A 328 -45.22 32.46 26.03
CA LEU A 328 -44.90 33.77 26.61
C LEU A 328 -45.75 34.79 25.86
#